data_AF-A0A517Z2A0-F1
#
_entry.id   AF-A0A517Z2A0-F1
#
_cell.length_a   1.000
_cell.length_b   1.000
_cell.length_c   1.000
_cell.angle_alpha   90.00
_cell.angle_beta   90.00
_cell.angle_gamma   90.00
#
_symmetry.space_group_name_H-M   'P 1'
#
loop_
_entity.id
_entity.type
_entity.pdbx_description
1 polymer ?
#
loop_
_entity_poly.entity_id
_entity_poly.type
_entity_poly.pdbx_seq_one_letter_code
_entity_poly.pdbx_strand_id
1 'polypeptide(L)'
;MAARRFELNDGNSSKFWEISQRGSETKVCFGRIGTNGQTREKEYESAAEAHEAVDKLVAGKLKKGYAEVSKAKTAATIASTKRTAMKAVSDAKPTVIDSTAAIPKNETLQFIGLVDPASSGGGIGSGRASKWTFSAGLVAWKCEGGPLVRETLDVIASNVSERRLSELMKKFDRDRILKFTAKRARRQTRQYFTVELVRFGGAVRDKDLSKVREELNQPIEIRDRTFGTLQFDREMTNFTGSLSYRGEELYLWIEAGTVDEAKAILEAARPLWRNRVKWFKQFQETVCEDMFEQCQDWREQLDQKPLTRPQFLRLLGNPVGLIFRMEEGELHYEMTGYEEELFTDHGVTVLGTLEEGPTEAFLG
;
A
#
# COMPACT_ATOMS: atom_id res chain seq x y z
N MET A 1 15.70 34.58 16.00
CA MET A 1 17.13 34.84 15.70
C MET A 1 17.62 33.99 14.55
N ALA A 2 18.53 34.51 13.72
CA ALA A 2 19.17 33.73 12.66
C ALA A 2 20.02 32.58 13.22
N ALA A 3 20.15 31.48 12.47
CA ALA A 3 20.89 30.31 12.91
C ALA A 3 22.39 30.62 13.09
N ARG A 4 22.94 30.29 14.27
CA ARG A 4 24.36 30.40 14.61
C ARG A 4 24.98 29.01 14.58
N ARG A 5 26.07 28.84 13.83
CA ARG A 5 26.74 27.55 13.63
C ARG A 5 28.12 27.57 14.27
N PHE A 6 28.43 26.48 14.95
CA PHE A 6 29.67 26.25 15.64
C PHE A 6 30.26 24.91 15.26
N GLU A 7 31.57 24.84 15.13
CA GLU A 7 32.28 23.63 14.71
C GLU A 7 33.42 23.31 15.68
N LEU A 8 33.67 22.03 15.90
CA LEU A 8 34.76 21.52 16.71
C LEU A 8 35.46 20.40 15.93
N ASN A 9 36.79 20.48 15.83
CA ASN A 9 37.61 19.40 15.31
C ASN A 9 38.47 18.86 16.46
N ASP A 10 38.25 17.60 16.85
CA ASP A 10 38.98 16.93 17.94
C ASP A 10 40.07 15.98 17.45
N GLY A 11 40.46 16.07 16.16
CA GLY A 11 41.48 15.24 15.53
C GLY A 11 40.95 13.92 14.95
N ASN A 12 39.95 13.29 15.60
CA ASN A 12 39.32 12.06 15.12
C ASN A 12 37.94 12.29 14.47
N SER A 13 37.30 13.42 14.78
CA SER A 13 35.96 13.74 14.32
C SER A 13 35.75 15.25 14.22
N SER A 14 35.24 15.69 13.07
CA SER A 14 34.78 17.06 12.87
C SER A 14 33.28 17.12 13.16
N LYS A 15 32.88 17.92 14.14
CA LYS A 15 31.51 18.02 14.66
C LYS A 15 30.96 19.42 14.41
N PHE A 16 29.66 19.50 14.14
CA PHE A 16 28.93 20.76 14.08
C PHE A 16 27.83 20.80 15.12
N TRP A 17 27.51 22.01 15.56
CA TRP A 17 26.40 22.33 16.43
C TRP A 17 25.83 23.67 15.96
N GLU A 18 24.53 23.72 15.72
CA GLU A 18 23.83 24.88 15.21
C GLU A 18 22.60 25.14 16.08
N ILE A 19 22.35 26.41 16.40
CA ILE A 19 21.18 26.82 17.19
C ILE A 19 20.45 27.96 16.49
N SER A 20 19.13 27.88 16.53
CA SER A 20 18.22 28.93 16.05
C SER A 20 17.06 29.11 17.02
N GLN A 21 16.46 30.30 17.01
CA GLN A 21 15.32 30.64 17.85
C GLN A 21 14.20 31.23 17.00
N ARG A 22 12.97 30.76 17.20
CA ARG A 22 11.75 31.32 16.60
C ARG A 22 10.72 31.56 17.70
N GLY A 23 10.49 32.83 18.05
CA GLY A 23 9.61 33.17 19.17
C GLY A 23 10.14 32.60 20.49
N SER A 24 9.28 31.86 21.20
CA SER A 24 9.58 31.12 22.43
C SER A 24 10.16 29.71 22.21
N GLU A 25 10.45 29.31 20.96
CA GLU A 25 11.02 28.01 20.63
C GLU A 25 12.50 28.12 20.23
N THR A 26 13.30 27.15 20.69
CA THR A 26 14.68 26.95 20.21
C THR A 26 14.81 25.63 19.47
N LYS A 27 15.59 25.63 18.39
CA LYS A 27 15.93 24.46 17.59
C LYS A 27 17.44 24.31 17.51
N VAL A 28 17.93 23.16 17.94
CA VAL A 28 19.35 22.78 17.97
C VAL A 28 19.58 21.63 16.98
N CYS A 29 20.52 21.78 16.05
CA CYS A 29 20.96 20.73 15.14
C CYS A 29 22.44 20.39 15.41
N PHE A 30 22.79 19.12 15.59
CA PHE A 30 24.16 18.73 15.91
C PHE A 30 24.54 17.37 15.33
N GLY A 31 25.82 17.18 15.01
CA GLY A 31 26.30 15.91 14.46
C GLY A 31 27.73 15.97 13.97
N ARG A 32 28.17 14.90 13.32
CA ARG A 32 29.45 14.89 12.58
C ARG A 32 29.26 15.67 11.28
N ILE A 33 30.21 16.53 10.94
CA ILE A 33 30.25 17.27 9.67
C ILE A 33 30.27 16.24 8.52
N GLY A 34 29.37 16.41 7.56
CA GLY A 34 29.12 15.45 6.47
C GLY A 34 27.97 14.46 6.71
N THR A 35 27.27 14.57 7.85
CA THR A 35 26.05 13.80 8.14
C THR A 35 24.84 14.73 8.28
N ASN A 36 23.62 14.18 8.25
CA ASN A 36 22.40 14.96 8.47
C ASN A 36 22.25 15.47 9.92
N GLY A 37 23.05 14.97 10.86
CA GLY A 37 22.95 15.32 12.28
C GLY A 37 21.65 14.86 12.96
N GLN A 38 21.42 15.38 14.16
CA GLN A 38 20.21 15.20 14.97
C GLN A 38 19.65 16.58 15.33
N THR A 39 18.33 16.68 15.39
CA THR A 39 17.62 17.90 15.77
C THR A 39 16.92 17.72 17.10
N ARG A 40 16.97 18.74 17.95
CA ARG A 40 16.20 18.85 19.19
C ARG A 40 15.54 20.22 19.23
N GLU A 41 14.25 20.22 19.54
CA GLU A 41 13.44 21.42 19.70
C GLU A 41 12.99 21.53 21.16
N LYS A 42 12.92 22.75 21.68
CA LYS A 42 12.46 23.03 23.05
C LYS A 42 11.72 24.36 23.09
N GLU A 43 10.53 24.32 23.66
CA GLU A 43 9.66 25.47 23.91
C GLU A 43 9.86 26.03 25.33
N TYR A 44 9.66 27.35 25.48
CA TYR A 44 9.83 28.12 26.71
C TYR A 44 8.59 28.99 26.96
N GLU A 45 8.45 29.54 28.17
CA GLU A 45 7.25 30.32 28.53
C GLU A 45 7.23 31.68 27.83
N SER A 46 8.40 32.19 27.43
CA SER A 46 8.51 33.44 26.68
C SER A 46 9.67 33.46 25.68
N ALA A 47 9.61 34.40 24.73
CA ALA A 47 10.72 34.65 23.81
C ALA A 47 12.00 35.14 24.54
N ALA A 48 11.86 35.80 25.69
CA ALA A 48 12.98 36.25 26.51
C ALA A 48 13.69 35.06 27.16
N GLU A 49 12.95 34.11 27.72
CA GLU A 49 13.53 32.88 28.29
C GLU A 49 14.22 32.01 27.24
N ALA A 50 13.62 31.89 26.05
CA ALA A 50 14.24 31.19 24.93
C ALA A 50 15.57 31.85 24.50
N HIS A 51 15.66 33.19 24.59
CA HIS A 51 16.88 33.93 24.29
C HIS A 51 17.98 33.67 25.34
N GLU A 52 17.65 33.78 26.64
CA GLU A 52 18.59 33.45 27.72
C GLU A 52 19.11 32.01 27.64
N ALA A 53 18.23 31.08 27.25
CA ALA A 53 18.60 29.69 27.07
C ALA A 53 19.57 29.51 25.90
N VAL A 54 19.38 30.22 24.78
CA VAL A 54 20.32 30.24 23.65
C VAL A 54 21.70 30.70 24.12
N ASP A 55 21.77 31.79 24.89
CA ASP A 55 23.05 32.33 25.37
C ASP A 55 23.77 31.36 26.31
N LYS A 56 23.05 30.73 27.23
CA LYS A 56 23.59 29.67 28.12
C LYS A 56 24.14 28.48 27.31
N LEU A 57 23.41 28.04 26.28
CA LEU A 57 23.82 26.93 25.42
C LEU A 57 25.06 27.27 24.58
N VAL A 58 25.12 28.49 24.03
CA VAL A 58 26.27 28.99 23.26
C VAL A 58 27.51 29.09 24.16
N ALA A 59 27.39 29.72 25.33
CA ALA A 59 28.51 29.82 26.28
C ALA A 59 29.04 28.43 26.68
N GLY A 60 28.14 27.47 26.91
CA GLY A 60 28.51 26.08 27.18
C GLY A 60 29.24 25.38 26.03
N LYS A 61 28.98 25.76 24.77
CA LYS A 61 29.67 25.21 23.58
C LYS A 61 31.03 25.85 23.36
N LEU A 62 31.13 27.17 23.52
CA LEU A 62 32.41 27.89 23.46
C LEU A 62 33.39 27.36 24.51
N LYS A 63 32.92 27.11 25.76
CA LYS A 63 33.74 26.48 26.82
C LYS A 63 34.24 25.08 26.46
N LYS A 64 33.54 24.37 25.57
CA LYS A 64 33.90 23.03 25.07
C LYS A 64 34.77 23.08 23.81
N GLY A 65 35.29 24.25 23.45
CA GLY A 65 36.20 24.44 22.31
C GLY A 65 35.53 24.55 20.95
N TYR A 66 34.20 24.66 20.89
CA TYR A 66 33.50 24.92 19.63
C TYR A 66 33.79 26.36 19.18
N ALA A 67 34.14 26.55 17.91
CA ALA A 67 34.36 27.86 17.32
C ALA A 67 33.17 28.27 16.45
N GLU A 68 32.69 29.51 16.59
CA GLU A 68 31.61 30.03 15.75
C GLU A 68 32.10 30.28 14.32
N VAL A 69 31.35 29.78 13.33
CA VAL A 69 31.68 29.94 11.92
C VAL A 69 30.62 30.80 11.23
N SER A 70 31.04 31.93 10.65
CA SER A 70 30.16 32.78 9.87
C SER A 70 29.87 32.16 8.50
N LYS A 71 28.63 32.33 8.01
CA LYS A 71 28.12 31.82 6.72
C LYS A 71 28.98 32.19 5.49
N ALA A 72 29.89 33.16 5.60
CA ALA A 72 30.77 33.59 4.51
C ALA A 72 32.02 32.70 4.33
N LYS A 73 32.54 32.06 5.39
CA LYS A 73 33.76 31.24 5.32
C LYS A 73 33.50 29.83 4.78
N THR A 74 32.24 29.38 4.82
CA THR A 74 31.78 28.09 4.28
C THR A 74 31.85 28.04 2.75
N ALA A 75 31.72 29.16 2.04
CA ALA A 75 31.75 29.19 0.58
C ALA A 75 33.14 28.97 -0.04
N ALA A 76 34.21 29.42 0.64
CA ALA A 76 35.58 29.35 0.11
C ALA A 76 36.20 27.95 0.24
N THR A 77 35.89 27.20 1.30
CA THR A 77 36.38 25.82 1.47
C THR A 77 35.63 24.83 0.57
N ILE A 78 34.35 25.09 0.28
CA ILE A 78 33.56 24.31 -0.70
C ILE A 78 34.11 24.43 -2.13
N ALA A 79 34.74 25.57 -2.48
CA ALA A 79 35.28 25.80 -3.81
C ALA A 79 36.57 25.00 -4.11
N SER A 80 37.41 24.75 -3.11
CA SER A 80 38.65 23.97 -3.32
C SER A 80 38.40 22.45 -3.34
N THR A 81 37.43 21.95 -2.57
CA THR A 81 37.05 20.53 -2.60
C THR A 81 36.23 20.15 -3.83
N LYS A 82 35.45 21.09 -4.39
CA LYS A 82 34.77 20.90 -5.69
C LYS A 82 35.74 20.66 -6.84
N ARG A 83 36.92 21.29 -6.84
CA ARG A 83 37.87 21.19 -7.96
C ARG A 83 38.59 19.84 -8.02
N THR A 84 38.79 19.18 -6.88
CA THR A 84 39.35 17.82 -6.80
C THR A 84 38.27 16.74 -6.97
N ALA A 85 37.03 17.00 -6.51
CA ALA A 85 35.90 16.09 -6.72
C ALA A 85 35.38 16.09 -8.17
N MET A 86 35.41 17.23 -8.89
CA MET A 86 34.99 17.30 -10.29
C MET A 86 35.88 16.50 -11.24
N LYS A 87 37.14 16.21 -10.86
CA LYS A 87 38.04 15.35 -11.66
C LYS A 87 37.85 13.86 -11.40
N ALA A 88 37.14 13.48 -10.33
CA ALA A 88 36.87 12.07 -9.98
C ALA A 88 35.44 11.63 -10.33
N VAL A 89 34.52 12.56 -10.64
CA VAL A 89 33.15 12.26 -11.11
C VAL A 89 33.06 12.27 -12.65
N SER A 90 34.07 12.77 -13.37
CA SER A 90 34.06 12.79 -14.84
C SER A 90 34.30 11.42 -15.50
N ASP A 91 34.66 10.39 -14.73
CA ASP A 91 34.93 9.04 -15.24
C ASP A 91 33.85 8.00 -14.88
N ALA A 92 32.79 8.38 -14.16
CA ALA A 92 31.64 7.51 -13.95
C ALA A 92 30.61 7.75 -15.05
N LYS A 93 30.44 6.78 -15.97
CA LYS A 93 29.34 6.77 -16.93
C LYS A 93 28.01 7.00 -16.19
N PRO A 94 27.07 7.81 -16.74
CA PRO A 94 25.74 7.92 -16.17
C PRO A 94 25.12 6.52 -16.09
N THR A 95 24.88 6.02 -14.87
CA THR A 95 24.19 4.75 -14.67
C THR A 95 22.76 4.94 -15.15
N VAL A 96 22.39 4.25 -16.23
CA VAL A 96 21.02 4.20 -16.70
C VAL A 96 20.20 3.43 -15.65
N ILE A 97 19.11 4.04 -15.18
CA ILE A 97 18.18 3.41 -14.22
C ILE A 97 17.00 2.87 -15.02
N ASP A 98 17.12 1.61 -15.43
CA ASP A 98 16.15 0.88 -16.28
C ASP A 98 15.45 -0.28 -15.57
N SER A 99 15.73 -0.48 -14.28
CA SER A 99 15.12 -1.49 -13.41
C SER A 99 15.10 -1.00 -11.97
N THR A 100 14.29 -1.63 -11.12
CA THR A 100 14.27 -1.36 -9.67
C THR A 100 15.63 -1.69 -9.03
N ALA A 101 16.29 -2.75 -9.50
CA ALA A 101 17.62 -3.16 -9.04
C ALA A 101 18.71 -2.13 -9.34
N ALA A 102 18.58 -1.39 -10.45
CA ALA A 102 19.50 -0.34 -10.86
C ALA A 102 19.42 0.94 -9.99
N ILE A 103 18.43 1.07 -9.10
CA ILE A 103 18.30 2.25 -8.23
C ILE A 103 19.48 2.30 -7.23
N PRO A 104 20.35 3.33 -7.32
CA PRO A 104 21.53 3.43 -6.48
C PRO A 104 21.19 3.62 -5.00
N LYS A 105 22.08 3.11 -4.15
CA LYS A 105 22.04 3.39 -2.71
C LYS A 105 22.52 4.82 -2.46
N ASN A 106 21.93 5.49 -1.47
CA ASN A 106 22.32 6.81 -0.97
C ASN A 106 22.14 7.99 -1.93
N GLU A 107 21.49 7.79 -3.08
CA GLU A 107 21.13 8.88 -3.98
C GLU A 107 19.66 9.28 -3.78
N THR A 108 19.40 10.57 -3.97
CA THR A 108 18.05 11.12 -3.99
C THR A 108 17.70 11.44 -5.43
N LEU A 109 16.69 10.75 -5.94
CA LEU A 109 16.32 10.78 -7.35
C LEU A 109 14.91 11.36 -7.50
N GLN A 110 14.65 11.91 -8.68
CA GLN A 110 13.33 12.33 -9.07
C GLN A 110 12.68 11.27 -9.95
N PHE A 111 11.49 10.86 -9.57
CA PHE A 111 10.69 9.84 -10.23
C PHE A 111 9.46 10.49 -10.85
N ILE A 112 9.03 9.92 -11.96
CA ILE A 112 7.69 10.05 -12.49
C ILE A 112 7.12 8.64 -12.55
N GLY A 113 5.94 8.41 -11.95
CA GLY A 113 5.35 7.07 -11.88
C GLY A 113 3.84 7.07 -11.99
N LEU A 114 3.30 6.00 -12.57
CA LEU A 114 1.87 5.71 -12.62
C LEU A 114 1.51 4.87 -11.38
N VAL A 115 0.60 5.39 -10.56
CA VAL A 115 0.10 4.67 -9.37
C VAL A 115 -0.70 3.45 -9.81
N ASP A 116 -0.32 2.29 -9.26
CA ASP A 116 -1.01 1.03 -9.47
C ASP A 116 -2.40 1.07 -8.79
N PRO A 117 -3.50 0.80 -9.51
CA PRO A 117 -4.84 0.72 -8.92
C PRO A 117 -4.95 -0.32 -7.79
N ALA A 118 -4.32 -1.48 -7.94
CA ALA A 118 -4.38 -2.59 -6.97
C ALA A 118 -3.66 -2.28 -5.64
N SER A 119 -2.74 -1.31 -5.67
CA SER A 119 -1.90 -0.94 -4.53
C SER A 119 -1.84 0.59 -4.32
N SER A 120 -2.96 1.26 -4.61
CA SER A 120 -3.13 2.69 -4.35
C SER A 120 -3.09 2.99 -2.85
N GLY A 121 -2.60 4.18 -2.48
CA GLY A 121 -2.03 4.45 -1.16
C GLY A 121 -2.77 3.91 0.07
N GLY A 122 -2.07 3.16 0.92
CA GLY A 122 -2.55 2.60 2.18
C GLY A 122 -1.61 2.87 3.37
N GLY A 123 -2.03 2.49 4.58
CA GLY A 123 -1.28 2.73 5.81
C GLY A 123 -1.30 1.54 6.77
N ILE A 124 -0.12 1.15 7.28
CA ILE A 124 0.00 0.15 8.35
C ILE A 124 0.39 0.86 9.64
N GLY A 125 -0.41 0.66 10.69
CA GLY A 125 -0.15 1.19 12.03
C GLY A 125 0.88 0.34 12.77
N SER A 126 1.83 0.97 13.47
CA SER A 126 2.88 0.25 14.20
C SER A 126 2.49 -0.22 15.61
N GLY A 127 1.23 -0.02 16.03
CA GLY A 127 0.72 -0.33 17.38
C GLY A 127 1.32 0.50 18.53
N ARG A 128 2.50 1.12 18.36
CA ARG A 128 3.13 2.03 19.31
C ARG A 128 3.17 3.46 18.77
N ALA A 129 2.45 4.35 19.45
CA ALA A 129 2.46 5.80 19.31
C ALA A 129 1.96 6.38 17.97
N SER A 130 0.72 6.05 17.56
CA SER A 130 -0.04 6.72 16.48
C SER A 130 0.78 7.03 15.21
N LYS A 131 1.73 6.16 14.90
CA LYS A 131 2.68 6.30 13.79
C LYS A 131 2.35 5.29 12.73
N TRP A 132 2.20 5.80 11.52
CA TRP A 132 1.81 5.03 10.36
C TRP A 132 2.99 4.91 9.40
N THR A 133 3.00 3.81 8.65
CA THR A 133 3.82 3.70 7.44
C THR A 133 2.88 3.74 6.25
N PHE A 134 2.95 4.82 5.48
CA PHE A 134 2.29 4.94 4.19
C PHE A 134 3.00 4.07 3.16
N SER A 135 2.25 3.46 2.24
CA SER A 135 2.77 2.79 1.05
C SER A 135 1.83 2.94 -0.14
N ALA A 136 2.38 3.14 -1.33
CA ALA A 136 1.67 3.03 -2.61
C ALA A 136 2.57 2.36 -3.65
N GLY A 137 2.03 1.46 -4.45
CA GLY A 137 2.75 0.83 -5.56
C GLY A 137 2.67 1.66 -6.84
N LEU A 138 3.69 1.52 -7.67
CA LEU A 138 3.75 2.06 -9.03
C LEU A 138 3.86 0.90 -10.01
N VAL A 139 2.94 0.81 -10.97
CA VAL A 139 2.94 -0.22 -12.02
C VAL A 139 3.96 0.07 -13.12
N ALA A 140 4.30 1.35 -13.30
CA ALA A 140 5.37 1.79 -14.19
C ALA A 140 5.93 3.13 -13.72
N TRP A 141 7.21 3.36 -13.98
CA TRP A 141 7.91 4.57 -13.54
C TRP A 141 9.15 4.85 -14.38
N LYS A 142 9.71 6.04 -14.22
CA LYS A 142 11.03 6.41 -14.73
C LYS A 142 11.68 7.44 -13.82
N CYS A 143 13.01 7.43 -13.76
CA CYS A 143 13.72 8.61 -13.27
C CYS A 143 13.61 9.74 -14.30
N GLU A 144 13.67 10.99 -13.85
CA GLU A 144 13.61 12.14 -14.76
C GLU A 144 14.73 12.04 -15.82
N GLY A 145 14.36 12.05 -17.11
CA GLY A 145 15.29 11.86 -18.23
C GLY A 145 15.74 10.41 -18.48
N GLY A 146 15.29 9.44 -17.67
CA GLY A 146 15.58 8.02 -17.81
C GLY A 146 14.56 7.25 -18.65
N PRO A 147 14.83 5.96 -18.93
CA PRO A 147 13.91 5.08 -19.66
C PRO A 147 12.68 4.73 -18.82
N LEU A 148 11.60 4.32 -19.49
CA LEU A 148 10.42 3.75 -18.86
C LEU A 148 10.73 2.35 -18.30
N VAL A 149 10.36 2.12 -17.04
CA VAL A 149 10.47 0.85 -16.33
C VAL A 149 9.06 0.33 -16.01
N ARG A 150 8.77 -0.93 -16.35
CA ARG A 150 7.49 -1.62 -16.09
C ARG A 150 7.63 -2.68 -14.99
N GLU A 151 8.38 -2.34 -13.95
CA GLU A 151 8.54 -3.15 -12.74
C GLU A 151 7.82 -2.45 -11.58
N THR A 152 7.15 -3.22 -10.72
CA THR A 152 6.48 -2.68 -9.54
C THR A 152 7.49 -2.02 -8.59
N LEU A 153 7.20 -0.77 -8.21
CA LEU A 153 8.00 -0.01 -7.25
C LEU A 153 7.14 0.54 -6.12
N ASP A 154 7.45 0.19 -4.88
CA ASP A 154 6.76 0.69 -3.70
C ASP A 154 7.34 2.05 -3.25
N VAL A 155 6.47 3.04 -3.12
CA VAL A 155 6.77 4.33 -2.49
C VAL A 155 6.26 4.32 -1.06
N ILE A 156 7.15 4.47 -0.08
CA ILE A 156 6.79 4.49 1.34
C ILE A 156 7.07 5.84 2.00
N ALA A 157 6.33 6.13 3.08
CA ALA A 157 6.69 7.16 4.04
C ALA A 157 6.48 6.63 5.46
N SER A 158 7.59 6.42 6.17
CA SER A 158 7.59 5.81 7.51
C SER A 158 7.38 6.86 8.61
N ASN A 159 6.79 6.44 9.74
CA ASN A 159 6.61 7.27 10.94
C ASN A 159 5.80 8.56 10.70
N VAL A 160 4.79 8.51 9.83
CA VAL A 160 3.93 9.66 9.55
C VAL A 160 2.74 9.71 10.53
N SER A 161 2.23 10.92 10.80
CA SER A 161 0.97 11.10 11.53
C SER A 161 -0.21 10.62 10.69
N GLU A 162 -1.33 10.31 11.33
CA GLU A 162 -2.57 9.93 10.65
C GLU A 162 -3.04 10.99 9.65
N ARG A 163 -2.98 12.28 10.02
CA ARG A 163 -3.26 13.39 9.09
C ARG A 163 -2.37 13.32 7.85
N ARG A 164 -1.07 13.08 8.05
CA ARG A 164 -0.12 12.99 6.93
C ARG A 164 -0.35 11.73 6.09
N LEU A 165 -0.73 10.61 6.71
CA LEU A 165 -1.14 9.41 6.02
C LEU A 165 -2.34 9.72 5.09
N SER A 166 -3.43 10.28 5.63
CA SER A 166 -4.62 10.64 4.86
C SER A 166 -4.29 11.59 3.70
N GLU A 167 -3.42 12.58 3.92
CA GLU A 167 -2.93 13.46 2.85
C GLU A 167 -2.17 12.71 1.74
N LEU A 168 -1.35 11.71 2.10
CA LEU A 168 -0.57 10.93 1.14
C LEU A 168 -1.47 9.96 0.36
N MET A 169 -2.43 9.32 1.01
CA MET A 169 -3.43 8.46 0.35
C MET A 169 -4.19 9.24 -0.73
N LYS A 170 -4.65 10.46 -0.43
CA LYS A 170 -5.31 11.34 -1.41
C LYS A 170 -4.40 11.80 -2.56
N LYS A 171 -3.08 11.85 -2.33
CA LYS A 171 -2.09 12.28 -3.34
C LYS A 171 -1.70 11.13 -4.26
N PHE A 172 -1.49 9.95 -3.69
CA PHE A 172 -1.19 8.69 -4.37
C PHE A 172 -2.47 7.91 -4.65
N ASP A 173 -3.44 8.62 -5.23
CA ASP A 173 -4.70 8.04 -5.68
C ASP A 173 -4.47 7.24 -6.97
N ARG A 174 -5.36 6.27 -7.20
CA ARG A 174 -5.28 5.30 -8.30
C ARG A 174 -5.18 5.97 -9.67
N ASP A 175 -4.48 5.33 -10.59
CA ASP A 175 -4.35 5.74 -11.99
C ASP A 175 -3.77 7.15 -12.24
N ARG A 176 -3.10 7.72 -11.21
CA ARG A 176 -2.45 9.03 -11.31
C ARG A 176 -1.01 8.89 -11.72
N ILE A 177 -0.59 9.78 -12.63
CA ILE A 177 0.82 9.97 -12.96
C ILE A 177 1.38 11.07 -12.07
N LEU A 178 2.35 10.71 -11.23
CA LEU A 178 2.88 11.56 -10.18
C LEU A 178 4.37 11.78 -10.35
N LYS A 179 4.81 13.01 -10.09
CA LYS A 179 6.21 13.36 -9.93
C LYS A 179 6.54 13.45 -8.46
N PHE A 180 7.65 12.86 -8.04
CA PHE A 180 8.10 12.93 -6.65
C PHE A 180 9.61 12.71 -6.56
N THR A 181 10.16 13.04 -5.41
CA THR A 181 11.57 12.82 -5.08
C THR A 181 11.63 11.76 -4.00
N ALA A 182 12.45 10.74 -4.21
CA ALA A 182 12.61 9.63 -3.28
C ALA A 182 14.06 9.12 -3.28
N LYS A 183 14.37 8.29 -2.30
CA LYS A 183 15.64 7.57 -2.21
C LYS A 183 15.37 6.12 -1.95
N ARG A 184 16.27 5.22 -2.35
CA ARG A 184 16.15 3.80 -2.00
C ARG A 184 15.96 3.63 -0.49
N ALA A 185 14.94 2.84 -0.09
CA ALA A 185 14.70 2.57 1.31
C ALA A 185 15.88 1.79 1.91
N ARG A 186 16.24 2.09 3.17
CA ARG A 186 17.39 1.47 3.84
C ARG A 186 17.25 -0.04 3.99
N ARG A 187 16.01 -0.50 4.18
CA ARG A 187 15.62 -1.91 4.29
C ARG A 187 14.67 -2.22 3.13
N GLN A 188 14.81 -3.42 2.57
CA GLN A 188 13.96 -3.96 1.52
C GLN A 188 13.24 -5.17 2.12
N THR A 189 12.21 -4.90 2.94
CA THR A 189 11.49 -5.92 3.73
C THR A 189 10.09 -6.20 3.21
N ARG A 190 9.67 -5.49 2.15
CA ARG A 190 8.39 -5.68 1.48
C ARG A 190 8.59 -6.59 0.27
N GLN A 191 7.49 -7.10 -0.26
CA GLN A 191 7.47 -7.94 -1.46
C GLN A 191 8.12 -7.24 -2.65
N TYR A 192 7.82 -5.95 -2.85
CA TYR A 192 8.37 -5.15 -3.94
C TYR A 192 9.51 -4.24 -3.49
N PHE A 193 10.35 -3.88 -4.45
CA PHE A 193 11.46 -2.96 -4.22
C PHE A 193 10.92 -1.60 -3.77
N THR A 194 11.55 -1.02 -2.75
CA THR A 194 10.99 0.11 -2.02
C THR A 194 11.88 1.36 -2.08
N VAL A 195 11.25 2.51 -2.31
CA VAL A 195 11.83 3.86 -2.16
C VAL A 195 11.11 4.65 -1.06
N GLU A 196 11.87 5.38 -0.26
CA GLU A 196 11.35 6.30 0.76
C GLU A 196 11.09 7.67 0.14
N LEU A 197 9.84 8.12 0.23
CA LEU A 197 9.40 9.43 -0.24
C LEU A 197 10.14 10.54 0.53
N VAL A 198 10.86 11.38 -0.21
CA VAL A 198 11.51 12.58 0.31
C VAL A 198 10.62 13.80 0.10
N ARG A 199 10.05 13.96 -1.10
CA ARG A 199 9.18 15.09 -1.44
C ARG A 199 8.14 14.69 -2.48
N PHE A 200 6.89 15.02 -2.24
CA PHE A 200 5.86 14.93 -3.27
C PHE A 200 5.99 16.11 -4.25
N GLY A 201 5.97 15.84 -5.55
CA GLY A 201 6.11 16.85 -6.61
C GLY A 201 4.80 17.25 -7.30
N GLY A 202 3.73 16.46 -7.18
CA GLY A 202 2.43 16.74 -7.80
C GLY A 202 2.08 15.78 -8.92
N ALA A 203 0.86 15.87 -9.41
CA ALA A 203 0.46 15.18 -10.63
C ALA A 203 1.07 15.85 -11.85
N VAL A 204 1.47 15.04 -12.83
CA VAL A 204 2.09 15.50 -14.07
C VAL A 204 1.51 14.75 -15.26
N ARG A 205 1.75 15.26 -16.47
CA ARG A 205 1.50 14.54 -17.71
C ARG A 205 2.81 13.93 -18.19
N ASP A 206 2.77 12.68 -18.60
CA ASP A 206 3.91 12.00 -19.21
C ASP A 206 3.42 11.08 -20.32
N LYS A 207 4.02 11.18 -21.51
CA LYS A 207 3.53 10.48 -22.71
C LYS A 207 3.65 8.96 -22.58
N ASP A 208 4.76 8.46 -22.04
CA ASP A 208 5.02 7.02 -21.97
C ASP A 208 4.14 6.38 -20.91
N LEU A 209 4.03 7.01 -19.73
CA LEU A 209 3.14 6.54 -18.66
C LEU A 209 1.66 6.70 -19.02
N SER A 210 1.29 7.69 -19.84
CA SER A 210 -0.09 7.81 -20.35
C SER A 210 -0.44 6.64 -21.27
N LYS A 211 0.50 6.17 -22.10
CA LYS A 211 0.30 4.96 -22.90
C LYS A 211 0.16 3.71 -22.04
N VAL A 212 1.01 3.54 -21.01
CA VAL A 212 0.88 2.43 -20.07
C VAL A 212 -0.50 2.45 -19.42
N ARG A 213 -0.96 3.62 -18.99
CA ARG A 213 -2.31 3.78 -18.45
C ARG A 213 -3.41 3.42 -19.45
N GLU A 214 -3.29 3.87 -20.71
CA GLU A 214 -4.26 3.52 -21.76
C GLU A 214 -4.29 2.01 -22.05
N GLU A 215 -3.13 1.35 -22.02
CA GLU A 215 -3.01 -0.11 -22.11
C GLU A 215 -3.68 -0.81 -20.92
N LEU A 216 -3.44 -0.32 -19.70
CA LEU A 216 -4.07 -0.86 -18.48
C LEU A 216 -5.58 -0.62 -18.48
N ASN A 217 -6.07 0.51 -18.97
CA ASN A 217 -7.51 0.80 -19.02
C ASN A 217 -8.25 -0.01 -20.10
N GLN A 218 -7.55 -0.83 -20.91
CA GLN A 218 -8.23 -1.80 -21.76
C GLN A 218 -8.87 -2.89 -20.90
N PRO A 219 -10.16 -3.21 -21.15
CA PRO A 219 -10.83 -4.31 -20.47
C PRO A 219 -10.14 -5.63 -20.81
N ILE A 220 -9.95 -6.48 -19.81
CA ILE A 220 -9.48 -7.85 -19.99
C ILE A 220 -10.68 -8.77 -19.78
N GLU A 221 -11.04 -9.51 -20.83
CA GLU A 221 -12.18 -10.42 -20.82
C GLU A 221 -11.74 -11.87 -20.98
N ILE A 222 -12.43 -12.77 -20.28
CA ILE A 222 -12.43 -14.20 -20.55
C ILE A 222 -13.83 -14.57 -21.03
N ARG A 223 -13.92 -15.23 -22.18
CA ARG A 223 -15.17 -15.81 -22.68
C ARG A 223 -15.13 -17.32 -22.51
N ASP A 224 -15.89 -17.82 -21.56
CA ASP A 224 -16.02 -19.25 -21.29
C ASP A 224 -17.41 -19.76 -21.69
N ARG A 225 -17.47 -20.96 -22.27
CA ARG A 225 -18.74 -21.55 -22.72
C ARG A 225 -19.64 -22.00 -21.58
N THR A 226 -19.07 -22.30 -20.41
CA THR A 226 -19.79 -22.77 -19.22
C THR A 226 -20.04 -21.62 -18.25
N PHE A 227 -19.03 -20.81 -18.00
CA PHE A 227 -19.05 -19.78 -16.97
C PHE A 227 -19.33 -18.36 -17.48
N GLY A 228 -19.67 -18.22 -18.77
CA GLY A 228 -20.05 -16.94 -19.35
C GLY A 228 -18.87 -16.03 -19.62
N THR A 229 -19.10 -14.71 -19.59
CA THR A 229 -18.04 -13.72 -19.79
C THR A 229 -17.59 -13.19 -18.44
N LEU A 230 -16.28 -13.22 -18.20
CA LEU A 230 -15.66 -12.67 -16.99
C LEU A 230 -14.80 -11.46 -17.35
N GLN A 231 -14.86 -10.45 -16.50
CA GLN A 231 -14.11 -9.20 -16.58
C GLN A 231 -13.05 -9.16 -15.49
N PHE A 232 -11.84 -8.75 -15.83
CA PHE A 232 -10.79 -8.53 -14.83
C PHE A 232 -11.02 -7.22 -14.07
N ASP A 233 -11.18 -7.31 -12.75
CA ASP A 233 -11.08 -6.16 -11.86
C ASP A 233 -9.62 -5.96 -11.45
N ARG A 234 -9.02 -4.87 -11.92
CA ARG A 234 -7.62 -4.54 -11.62
C ARG A 234 -7.41 -4.09 -10.19
N GLU A 235 -8.41 -3.49 -9.57
CA GLU A 235 -8.32 -2.97 -8.21
C GLU A 235 -8.37 -4.13 -7.21
N MET A 236 -9.31 -5.05 -7.44
CA MET A 236 -9.47 -6.23 -6.61
C MET A 236 -8.58 -7.41 -7.03
N THR A 237 -7.89 -7.30 -8.18
CA THR A 237 -7.01 -8.33 -8.76
C THR A 237 -7.74 -9.68 -8.88
N ASN A 238 -8.90 -9.66 -9.53
CA ASN A 238 -9.77 -10.83 -9.68
C ASN A 238 -10.49 -10.82 -11.04
N PHE A 239 -11.22 -11.88 -11.34
CA PHE A 239 -12.22 -11.88 -12.41
C PHE A 239 -13.63 -12.00 -11.87
N THR A 240 -14.55 -11.20 -12.39
CA THR A 240 -15.97 -11.25 -12.03
C THR A 240 -16.85 -11.49 -13.24
N GLY A 241 -17.97 -12.16 -13.07
CA GLY A 241 -18.92 -12.40 -14.15
C GLY A 241 -20.27 -12.85 -13.63
N SER A 242 -21.15 -13.17 -14.57
CA SER A 242 -22.46 -13.70 -14.28
C SER A 242 -22.71 -14.96 -15.11
N LEU A 243 -23.35 -15.95 -14.50
CA LEU A 243 -23.81 -17.14 -15.19
C LEU A 243 -25.27 -17.44 -14.88
N SER A 244 -26.02 -17.93 -15.87
CA SER A 244 -27.43 -18.25 -15.69
C SER A 244 -27.64 -19.74 -15.36
N TYR A 245 -28.49 -20.00 -14.37
CA TYR A 245 -28.96 -21.34 -14.03
C TYR A 245 -30.46 -21.31 -13.77
N ARG A 246 -31.22 -22.09 -14.56
CA ARG A 246 -32.69 -22.18 -14.45
C ARG A 246 -33.44 -20.84 -14.50
N GLY A 247 -32.87 -19.84 -15.17
CA GLY A 247 -33.44 -18.50 -15.29
C GLY A 247 -33.03 -17.54 -14.18
N GLU A 248 -32.28 -18.01 -13.18
CA GLU A 248 -31.63 -17.19 -12.15
C GLU A 248 -30.22 -16.81 -12.61
N GLU A 249 -29.75 -15.64 -12.19
CA GLU A 249 -28.39 -15.17 -12.41
C GLU A 249 -27.57 -15.44 -11.14
N LEU A 250 -26.44 -16.11 -11.31
CA LEU A 250 -25.46 -16.31 -10.26
C LEU A 250 -24.28 -15.38 -10.51
N TYR A 251 -23.83 -14.73 -9.45
CA TYR A 251 -22.59 -14.00 -9.44
C TYR A 251 -21.40 -14.97 -9.43
N LEU A 252 -20.34 -14.64 -10.18
CA LEU A 252 -19.11 -15.41 -10.24
C LEU A 252 -17.92 -14.52 -9.89
N TRP A 253 -17.10 -14.97 -8.96
CA TRP A 253 -15.83 -14.34 -8.57
C TRP A 253 -14.70 -15.35 -8.65
N ILE A 254 -13.58 -14.97 -9.24
CA ILE A 254 -12.38 -15.80 -9.35
C ILE A 254 -11.18 -15.01 -8.83
N GLU A 255 -10.59 -15.48 -7.75
CA GLU A 255 -9.35 -14.93 -7.21
C GLU A 255 -8.17 -15.32 -8.11
N ALA A 256 -7.90 -14.48 -9.10
CA ALA A 256 -6.81 -14.65 -10.06
C ALA A 256 -6.32 -13.30 -10.55
N GLY A 257 -4.99 -13.11 -10.54
CA GLY A 257 -4.35 -11.89 -11.03
C GLY A 257 -4.05 -11.92 -12.53
N THR A 258 -4.18 -13.09 -13.16
CA THR A 258 -3.89 -13.29 -14.59
C THR A 258 -4.96 -14.12 -15.29
N VAL A 259 -5.03 -13.97 -16.62
CA VAL A 259 -5.93 -14.77 -17.47
C VAL A 259 -5.63 -16.27 -17.39
N ASP A 260 -4.37 -16.66 -17.27
CA ASP A 260 -3.98 -18.07 -17.23
C ASP A 260 -4.34 -18.72 -15.90
N GLU A 261 -4.14 -18.02 -14.78
CA GLU A 261 -4.64 -18.45 -13.46
C GLU A 261 -6.16 -18.61 -13.46
N ALA A 262 -6.89 -17.59 -13.96
CA ALA A 262 -8.34 -17.64 -14.03
C ALA A 262 -8.84 -18.82 -14.88
N LYS A 263 -8.20 -19.08 -16.03
CA LYS A 263 -8.53 -20.25 -16.87
C LYS A 263 -8.25 -21.57 -16.16
N ALA A 264 -7.15 -21.67 -15.42
CA ALA A 264 -6.84 -22.87 -14.64
C ALA A 264 -7.90 -23.14 -13.56
N ILE A 265 -8.35 -22.09 -12.85
CA ILE A 265 -9.43 -22.18 -11.87
C ILE A 265 -10.75 -22.59 -12.54
N LEU A 266 -11.11 -21.97 -13.68
CA LEU A 266 -12.31 -22.33 -14.43
C LEU A 266 -12.30 -23.80 -14.87
N GLU A 267 -11.17 -24.31 -15.36
CA GLU A 267 -11.02 -25.73 -15.71
C GLU A 267 -11.21 -26.64 -14.50
N ALA A 268 -10.60 -26.29 -13.36
CA ALA A 268 -10.75 -27.02 -12.11
C ALA A 268 -12.18 -27.01 -11.56
N ALA A 269 -12.95 -25.93 -11.80
CA ALA A 269 -14.33 -25.78 -11.35
C ALA A 269 -15.36 -26.51 -12.24
N ARG A 270 -14.99 -26.93 -13.47
CA ARG A 270 -15.93 -27.60 -14.40
C ARG A 270 -16.60 -28.85 -13.81
N PRO A 271 -15.93 -29.74 -13.07
CA PRO A 271 -16.56 -30.91 -12.47
C PRO A 271 -17.66 -30.55 -11.46
N LEU A 272 -17.47 -29.50 -10.65
CA LEU A 272 -18.49 -28.98 -9.74
C LEU A 272 -19.73 -28.53 -10.53
N TRP A 273 -19.52 -27.73 -11.58
CA TRP A 273 -20.61 -27.24 -12.42
C TRP A 273 -21.36 -28.36 -13.18
N ARG A 274 -20.63 -29.36 -13.68
CA ARG A 274 -21.25 -30.56 -14.30
C ARG A 274 -22.20 -31.26 -13.32
N ASN A 275 -21.83 -31.31 -12.04
CA ASN A 275 -22.61 -31.93 -10.97
C ASN A 275 -23.46 -30.93 -10.17
N ARG A 276 -23.68 -29.71 -10.67
CA ARG A 276 -24.28 -28.58 -9.93
C ARG A 276 -25.60 -28.89 -9.23
N VAL A 277 -26.45 -29.75 -9.81
CA VAL A 277 -27.73 -30.12 -9.17
C VAL A 277 -27.49 -30.81 -7.83
N LYS A 278 -26.53 -31.74 -7.77
CA LYS A 278 -26.15 -32.42 -6.52
C LYS A 278 -25.40 -31.45 -5.61
N TRP A 279 -24.48 -30.67 -6.16
CA TRP A 279 -23.66 -29.74 -5.42
C TRP A 279 -24.50 -28.65 -4.72
N PHE A 280 -25.49 -28.07 -5.39
CA PHE A 280 -26.39 -27.07 -4.82
C PHE A 280 -27.31 -27.67 -3.76
N LYS A 281 -27.68 -28.95 -3.90
CA LYS A 281 -28.40 -29.67 -2.85
C LYS A 281 -27.52 -29.83 -1.59
N GLN A 282 -26.24 -30.14 -1.76
CA GLN A 282 -25.30 -30.23 -0.64
C GLN A 282 -25.15 -28.87 0.07
N PHE A 283 -25.06 -27.77 -0.67
CA PHE A 283 -25.11 -26.42 -0.10
C PHE A 283 -26.35 -26.21 0.78
N GLN A 284 -27.54 -26.53 0.27
CA GLN A 284 -28.78 -26.37 1.03
C GLN A 284 -28.80 -27.23 2.30
N GLU A 285 -28.29 -28.46 2.20
CA GLU A 285 -28.20 -29.40 3.32
C GLU A 285 -27.24 -28.89 4.40
N THR A 286 -26.05 -28.41 4.03
CA THR A 286 -25.06 -27.84 4.95
C THR A 286 -25.61 -26.61 5.67
N VAL A 287 -26.21 -25.65 4.95
CA VAL A 287 -26.83 -24.46 5.57
C VAL A 287 -27.94 -24.87 6.55
N CYS A 288 -28.78 -25.84 6.19
CA CYS A 288 -29.85 -26.32 7.07
C CYS A 288 -29.31 -27.11 8.28
N GLU A 289 -28.16 -27.74 8.17
CA GLU A 289 -27.51 -28.44 9.29
C GLU A 289 -26.98 -27.43 10.30
N ASP A 290 -26.22 -26.44 9.83
CA ASP A 290 -25.48 -25.52 10.71
C ASP A 290 -26.35 -24.36 11.23
N MET A 291 -27.30 -23.88 10.43
CA MET A 291 -27.95 -22.58 10.68
C MET A 291 -29.45 -22.66 10.99
N PHE A 292 -30.06 -23.84 10.88
CA PHE A 292 -31.51 -23.96 11.07
C PHE A 292 -31.95 -23.57 12.48
N GLU A 293 -31.28 -24.03 13.52
CA GLU A 293 -31.65 -23.70 14.91
C GLU A 293 -31.47 -22.20 15.19
N GLN A 294 -30.37 -21.60 14.71
CA GLN A 294 -30.14 -20.16 14.83
C GLN A 294 -31.23 -19.33 14.13
N CYS A 295 -31.68 -19.77 12.95
CA CYS A 295 -32.81 -19.14 12.26
C CYS A 295 -34.09 -19.21 13.11
N GLN A 296 -34.36 -20.35 13.76
CA GLN A 296 -35.54 -20.50 14.62
C GLN A 296 -35.49 -19.58 15.85
N ASP A 297 -34.32 -19.41 16.46
CA ASP A 297 -34.10 -18.48 17.58
C ASP A 297 -34.42 -17.03 17.17
N TRP A 298 -33.99 -16.60 15.99
CA TRP A 298 -34.32 -15.26 15.48
C TRP A 298 -35.81 -15.11 15.18
N ARG A 299 -36.42 -16.14 14.61
CA ARG A 299 -37.86 -16.13 14.33
C ARG A 299 -38.67 -16.01 15.62
N GLU A 300 -38.26 -16.69 16.69
CA GLU A 300 -38.86 -16.52 18.01
C GLU A 300 -38.73 -15.08 18.53
N GLN A 301 -37.53 -14.49 18.42
CA GLN A 301 -37.29 -13.09 18.82
C GLN A 301 -38.12 -12.07 18.03
N LEU A 302 -38.50 -12.41 16.79
CA LEU A 302 -39.31 -11.59 15.90
C LEU A 302 -40.81 -11.96 15.92
N ASP A 303 -41.26 -12.79 16.88
CA ASP A 303 -42.63 -13.28 16.98
C ASP A 303 -43.15 -13.98 15.69
N GLN A 304 -42.25 -14.63 14.95
CA GLN A 304 -42.55 -15.34 13.71
C GLN A 304 -42.79 -16.84 13.96
N LYS A 305 -43.64 -17.46 13.12
CA LYS A 305 -43.90 -18.90 13.21
C LYS A 305 -42.62 -19.71 12.90
N PRO A 306 -42.35 -20.80 13.65
CA PRO A 306 -41.22 -21.67 13.37
C PRO A 306 -41.38 -22.33 12.01
N LEU A 307 -40.26 -22.51 11.31
CA LEU A 307 -40.20 -23.25 10.06
C LEU A 307 -39.96 -24.74 10.35
N THR A 308 -40.44 -25.58 9.44
CA THR A 308 -39.94 -26.95 9.30
C THR A 308 -38.71 -26.95 8.39
N ARG A 309 -37.81 -27.94 8.53
CA ARG A 309 -36.64 -28.07 7.64
C ARG A 309 -37.01 -28.03 6.14
N PRO A 310 -38.09 -28.69 5.65
CA PRO A 310 -38.51 -28.55 4.27
C PRO A 310 -38.99 -27.15 3.86
N GLN A 311 -39.55 -26.35 4.80
CA GLN A 311 -39.88 -24.95 4.51
C GLN A 311 -38.62 -24.10 4.42
N PHE A 312 -37.69 -24.28 5.37
CA PHE A 312 -36.38 -23.62 5.36
C PHE A 312 -35.64 -23.86 4.04
N LEU A 313 -35.50 -25.12 3.62
CA LEU A 313 -34.81 -25.47 2.36
C LEU A 313 -35.49 -24.89 1.11
N ARG A 314 -36.83 -24.75 1.14
CA ARG A 314 -37.57 -24.13 0.03
C ARG A 314 -37.36 -22.62 -0.05
N LEU A 315 -37.28 -21.95 1.09
CA LEU A 315 -36.99 -20.51 1.17
C LEU A 315 -35.54 -20.24 0.76
N LEU A 316 -34.59 -21.03 1.26
CA LEU A 316 -33.15 -20.84 1.00
C LEU A 316 -32.81 -20.86 -0.50
N GLY A 317 -33.44 -21.73 -1.29
CA GLY A 317 -33.20 -21.78 -2.73
C GLY A 317 -31.77 -22.23 -3.11
N ASN A 318 -31.36 -21.91 -4.34
CA ASN A 318 -30.00 -22.16 -4.83
C ASN A 318 -29.03 -21.08 -4.30
N PRO A 319 -27.72 -21.32 -4.32
CA PRO A 319 -26.76 -20.24 -4.14
C PRO A 319 -26.95 -19.13 -5.19
N VAL A 320 -26.71 -17.89 -4.75
CA VAL A 320 -26.75 -16.67 -5.58
C VAL A 320 -25.37 -16.26 -6.09
N GLY A 321 -24.30 -16.80 -5.52
CA GLY A 321 -22.93 -16.51 -5.96
C GLY A 321 -21.96 -17.66 -5.72
N LEU A 322 -20.95 -17.73 -6.59
CA LEU A 322 -19.86 -18.69 -6.54
C LEU A 322 -18.53 -17.94 -6.55
N ILE A 323 -17.68 -18.22 -5.56
CA ILE A 323 -16.34 -17.68 -5.44
C ILE A 323 -15.36 -18.84 -5.58
N PHE A 324 -14.34 -18.68 -6.42
CA PHE A 324 -13.31 -19.70 -6.63
C PHE A 324 -11.92 -19.14 -6.40
N ARG A 325 -11.08 -19.92 -5.73
CA ARG A 325 -9.68 -19.60 -5.48
C ARG A 325 -8.83 -20.87 -5.48
N MET A 326 -7.55 -20.72 -5.80
CA MET A 326 -6.59 -21.81 -5.75
C MET A 326 -5.71 -21.63 -4.52
N GLU A 327 -5.68 -22.61 -3.63
CA GLU A 327 -4.80 -22.62 -2.46
C GLU A 327 -4.00 -23.91 -2.45
N GLU A 328 -2.68 -23.82 -2.31
CA GLU A 328 -1.76 -24.98 -2.25
C GLU A 328 -1.93 -26.01 -3.39
N GLY A 329 -2.49 -25.59 -4.54
CA GLY A 329 -2.74 -26.46 -5.70
C GLY A 329 -4.11 -27.13 -5.71
N GLU A 330 -4.97 -26.86 -4.73
CA GLU A 330 -6.35 -27.32 -4.64
C GLU A 330 -7.34 -26.17 -4.92
N LEU A 331 -8.47 -26.51 -5.56
CA LEU A 331 -9.58 -25.58 -5.77
C LEU A 331 -10.43 -25.50 -4.50
N HIS A 332 -10.41 -24.33 -3.88
CA HIS A 332 -11.37 -23.94 -2.85
C HIS A 332 -12.49 -23.11 -3.45
N TYR A 333 -13.68 -23.22 -2.89
CA TYR A 333 -14.81 -22.42 -3.28
C TYR A 333 -15.63 -21.95 -2.09
N GLU A 334 -16.37 -20.87 -2.35
CA GLU A 334 -17.44 -20.40 -1.49
C GLU A 334 -18.73 -20.31 -2.30
N MET A 335 -19.84 -20.71 -1.67
CA MET A 335 -21.18 -20.56 -2.22
C MET A 335 -21.93 -19.60 -1.33
N THR A 336 -22.41 -18.50 -1.92
CA THR A 336 -23.18 -17.48 -1.18
C THR A 336 -24.66 -17.65 -1.43
N GLY A 337 -25.47 -17.40 -0.40
CA GLY A 337 -26.92 -17.36 -0.42
C GLY A 337 -27.42 -16.12 0.31
N TYR A 338 -28.64 -15.70 -0.02
CA TYR A 338 -29.33 -14.64 0.70
C TYR A 338 -30.83 -14.90 0.65
N GLU A 339 -31.47 -14.84 1.81
CA GLU A 339 -32.93 -14.87 1.93
C GLU A 339 -33.32 -14.07 3.17
N GLU A 340 -33.99 -12.94 2.97
CA GLU A 340 -34.38 -12.01 4.03
C GLU A 340 -35.26 -12.70 5.07
N GLU A 341 -36.15 -13.61 4.65
CA GLU A 341 -37.01 -14.36 5.58
C GLU A 341 -36.25 -15.33 6.49
N LEU A 342 -35.03 -15.73 6.12
CA LEU A 342 -34.20 -16.66 6.88
C LEU A 342 -33.10 -15.96 7.67
N PHE A 343 -32.47 -14.94 7.07
CA PHE A 343 -31.22 -14.36 7.56
C PHE A 343 -31.27 -12.85 7.74
N THR A 344 -32.45 -12.22 7.66
CA THR A 344 -32.64 -10.78 7.81
C THR A 344 -31.77 -9.97 6.83
N ASP A 345 -30.76 -9.30 7.34
CA ASP A 345 -29.79 -8.47 6.63
C ASP A 345 -28.46 -9.18 6.39
N HIS A 346 -28.33 -10.45 6.80
CA HIS A 346 -27.12 -11.25 6.62
C HIS A 346 -27.20 -12.14 5.37
N GLY A 347 -26.05 -12.33 4.73
CA GLY A 347 -25.85 -13.41 3.76
C GLY A 347 -25.49 -14.71 4.47
N VAL A 348 -25.56 -15.82 3.74
CA VAL A 348 -24.94 -17.09 4.14
C VAL A 348 -23.81 -17.43 3.19
N THR A 349 -22.69 -17.89 3.73
CA THR A 349 -21.55 -18.40 2.98
C THR A 349 -21.30 -19.84 3.38
N VAL A 350 -21.08 -20.70 2.39
CA VAL A 350 -20.68 -22.08 2.58
C VAL A 350 -19.33 -22.31 1.94
N LEU A 351 -18.38 -22.82 2.70
CA LEU A 351 -17.04 -23.17 2.22
C LEU A 351 -17.01 -24.61 1.71
N GLY A 352 -16.09 -24.89 0.79
CA GLY A 352 -15.80 -26.25 0.40
C GLY A 352 -14.60 -26.38 -0.53
N THR A 353 -14.21 -27.63 -0.78
CA THR A 353 -13.20 -27.98 -1.79
C THR A 353 -13.74 -29.00 -2.78
N LEU A 354 -12.98 -29.23 -3.86
CA LEU A 354 -13.33 -30.27 -4.82
C LEU A 354 -13.33 -31.68 -4.19
N GLU A 355 -12.45 -31.92 -3.21
CA GLU A 355 -12.30 -33.21 -2.53
C GLU A 355 -13.39 -33.42 -1.47
N GLU A 356 -13.59 -32.45 -0.58
CA GLU A 356 -14.46 -32.61 0.59
C GLU A 356 -15.93 -32.25 0.30
N GLY A 357 -16.19 -31.44 -0.73
CA GLY A 357 -17.51 -30.84 -0.92
C GLY A 357 -17.78 -29.69 0.07
N PRO A 358 -19.05 -29.28 0.26
CA PRO A 358 -19.40 -28.26 1.24
C PRO A 358 -19.15 -28.74 2.68
N THR A 359 -18.47 -27.94 3.49
CA THR A 359 -18.00 -28.35 4.82
C THR A 359 -18.62 -27.57 5.97
N GLU A 360 -18.83 -26.27 5.83
CA GLU A 360 -19.32 -25.39 6.90
C GLU A 360 -20.12 -24.23 6.30
N ALA A 361 -21.22 -23.86 6.96
CA ALA A 361 -22.00 -22.66 6.68
C ALA A 361 -21.90 -21.63 7.82
N PHE A 362 -21.76 -20.36 7.46
CA PHE A 362 -21.78 -19.24 8.40
C PHE A 362 -22.39 -17.98 7.79
N LEU A 363 -22.67 -16.99 8.64
CA LEU A 363 -23.18 -15.68 8.22
C LEU A 363 -22.07 -14.83 7.60
N GLY A 364 -22.35 -14.27 6.43
CA GLY A 364 -21.48 -13.35 5.69
C GLY A 364 -21.55 -11.91 6.17
#